data_AF-A0A7L4II73-F1
#
_entry.id   AF-A0A7L4II73-F1
#
_cell.length_a   1.000
_cell.length_b   1.000
_cell.length_c   1.000
_cell.angle_alpha   90.00
_cell.angle_beta   90.00
_cell.angle_gamma   90.00
#
_symmetry.space_group_name_H-M   'P 1'
#
loop_
_entity.id
_entity.type
_entity.pdbx_description
1 polymer ?
#
loop_
_entity_poly.entity_id
_entity_poly.type
_entity_poly.pdbx_seq_one_letter_code
_entity_poly.pdbx_strand_id
1 'polypeptide(L)'
;VLTVFLLSADPSNVDLEKVANIIVDQSLKDCVFSKEAGRICYTIIQAESKQVGQSIFRRSLLNRLQQEYKDREELRTRSLQAWICYVTFICNIFDYLRVNNMPMMALVNPVYDCLFRLAQPDSLQKEEEVDCLVLQLHRIGEQLEKMNSQRMDELFSLLRDGFLLQEGLSSLSQLLLLEIIEFRAADWKMTDAAQKYYYSEVMD
;
A
#
# COMPACT_ATOMS: atom_id res chain seq x y z
N VAL A 1 11.56 10.98 -17.71
CA VAL A 1 11.62 12.45 -17.91
C VAL A 1 11.70 13.19 -16.59
N LEU A 2 10.74 13.04 -15.65
CA LEU A 2 10.79 13.69 -14.32
C LEU A 2 12.07 13.37 -13.51
N THR A 3 12.50 12.10 -13.49
CA THR A 3 13.71 11.69 -12.76
C THR A 3 14.98 12.32 -13.34
N VAL A 4 15.05 12.42 -14.67
CA VAL A 4 16.15 13.08 -15.39
C VAL A 4 16.11 14.59 -15.16
N PHE A 5 14.91 15.18 -15.14
CA PHE A 5 14.70 16.61 -14.91
C PHE A 5 15.06 17.02 -13.48
N LEU A 6 14.75 16.20 -12.48
CA LEU A 6 15.12 16.42 -11.07
C LEU A 6 16.62 16.23 -10.82
N LEU A 7 17.27 15.36 -11.62
CA LEU A 7 18.73 15.17 -11.57
C LEU A 7 19.51 16.26 -12.33
N SER A 8 18.87 16.94 -13.28
CA SER A 8 19.48 18.01 -14.10
C SER A 8 19.13 19.43 -13.66
N ALA A 9 18.13 19.60 -12.78
CA ALA A 9 17.77 20.90 -12.23
C ALA A 9 18.70 21.27 -11.06
N ASP A 10 19.11 22.53 -10.99
CA ASP A 10 19.83 23.08 -9.85
C ASP A 10 18.99 22.87 -8.57
N PRO A 11 19.44 22.05 -7.60
CA PRO A 11 18.67 21.72 -6.39
C PRO A 11 18.27 22.96 -5.58
N SER A 12 18.98 24.07 -5.77
CA SER A 12 18.75 25.36 -5.12
C SER A 12 17.41 26.02 -5.48
N ASN A 13 16.73 25.57 -6.55
CA ASN A 13 15.55 26.24 -7.12
C ASN A 13 14.29 25.37 -7.17
N VAL A 14 14.35 24.15 -6.62
CA VAL A 14 13.20 23.23 -6.58
C VAL A 14 12.58 23.26 -5.20
N ASP A 15 11.32 23.71 -5.12
CA ASP A 15 10.53 23.65 -3.90
C ASP A 15 10.12 22.19 -3.61
N LEU A 16 10.95 21.50 -2.82
CA LEU A 16 10.76 20.10 -2.43
C LEU A 16 9.49 19.85 -1.63
N GLU A 17 8.99 20.86 -0.90
CA GLU A 17 7.71 20.76 -0.19
C GLU A 17 6.55 20.72 -1.18
N LYS A 18 6.57 21.62 -2.17
CA LYS A 18 5.58 21.62 -3.25
C LYS A 18 5.63 20.34 -4.07
N VAL A 19 6.82 19.79 -4.36
CA VAL A 19 6.95 18.51 -5.09
C VAL A 19 6.32 17.37 -4.29
N ALA A 20 6.58 17.27 -2.98
CA ALA A 20 5.96 16.24 -2.14
C ALA A 20 4.42 16.33 -2.16
N ASN A 21 3.87 17.54 -2.05
CA ASN A 21 2.42 17.77 -2.10
C ASN A 21 1.82 17.36 -3.45
N ILE A 22 2.46 17.73 -4.57
CA ILE A 22 2.00 17.35 -5.92
C ILE A 22 2.01 15.83 -6.10
N ILE A 23 3.06 15.16 -5.62
CA ILE A 23 3.16 13.70 -5.71
C ILE A 23 2.01 13.05 -4.93
N VAL A 24 1.73 13.48 -3.70
CA VAL A 24 0.60 12.92 -2.94
C VAL A 24 -0.73 13.20 -3.64
N ASP A 25 -0.96 14.43 -4.10
CA ASP A 25 -2.20 14.80 -4.80
C ASP A 25 -2.44 13.96 -6.06
N GLN A 26 -1.37 13.70 -6.83
CA GLN A 26 -1.46 12.87 -8.02
C GLN A 26 -1.65 11.40 -7.66
N SER A 27 -0.97 10.90 -6.63
CA SER A 27 -1.15 9.54 -6.12
C SER A 27 -2.58 9.27 -5.70
N LEU A 28 -3.30 10.25 -5.13
CA LEU A 28 -4.71 10.10 -4.75
C LEU A 28 -5.67 10.08 -5.94
N LYS A 29 -5.28 10.60 -7.10
CA LYS A 29 -6.13 10.71 -8.29
C LYS A 29 -5.93 9.60 -9.30
N ASP A 30 -4.73 9.02 -9.33
CA ASP A 30 -4.30 8.11 -10.39
C ASP A 30 -3.75 6.81 -9.80
N CYS A 31 -4.48 5.71 -10.02
CA CYS A 31 -4.13 4.36 -9.57
C CYS A 31 -2.82 3.83 -10.17
N VAL A 32 -2.47 4.23 -11.38
CA VAL A 32 -1.21 3.82 -12.01
C VAL A 32 -0.06 4.59 -11.37
N PHE A 33 -0.25 5.90 -11.18
CA PHE A 33 0.75 6.72 -10.52
C PHE A 33 0.98 6.31 -9.06
N SER A 34 -0.06 5.97 -8.30
CA SER A 34 0.07 5.55 -6.90
C SER A 34 0.97 4.31 -6.73
N LYS A 35 0.98 3.41 -7.73
CA LYS A 35 1.85 2.22 -7.79
C LYS A 35 3.32 2.58 -8.03
N GLU A 36 3.60 3.56 -8.88
CA GLU A 36 4.98 3.94 -9.23
C GLU A 36 5.57 5.04 -8.33
N ALA A 37 4.73 5.81 -7.63
CA ALA A 37 5.13 6.97 -6.86
C ALA A 37 6.14 6.64 -5.73
N GLY A 38 6.12 5.41 -5.20
CA GLY A 38 7.09 4.95 -4.22
C GLY A 38 8.54 5.01 -4.72
N ARG A 39 8.79 4.61 -5.98
CA ARG A 39 10.11 4.64 -6.63
C ARG A 39 10.60 6.07 -6.86
N ILE A 40 9.68 6.96 -7.23
CA ILE A 40 9.96 8.39 -7.43
C ILE A 40 10.38 8.99 -6.09
N CYS A 41 9.58 8.78 -5.03
CA CYS A 41 9.88 9.27 -3.68
C CYS A 41 11.22 8.75 -3.17
N TYR A 42 11.49 7.45 -3.33
CA TYR A 42 12.77 6.86 -2.96
C TYR A 42 13.94 7.55 -3.69
N THR A 43 13.84 7.74 -5.00
CA THR A 43 14.90 8.37 -5.79
C THR A 43 15.18 9.80 -5.33
N ILE A 44 14.13 10.59 -5.05
CA ILE A 44 14.27 11.97 -4.55
C ILE A 44 14.93 11.96 -3.16
N ILE A 45 14.49 11.07 -2.26
CA ILE A 45 15.03 10.99 -0.89
C ILE A 45 16.50 10.58 -0.89
N GLN A 46 16.90 9.66 -1.78
CA GLN A 46 18.31 9.26 -1.94
C GLN A 46 19.17 10.39 -2.55
N ALA A 47 18.60 11.22 -3.41
CA ALA A 47 19.28 12.40 -3.94
C ALA A 47 19.43 13.49 -2.85
N GLU A 48 18.38 13.72 -2.07
CA GLU A 48 18.34 14.66 -0.95
C GLU A 48 19.35 14.26 0.14
N SER A 49 19.43 12.97 0.50
CA SER A 49 20.32 12.50 1.57
C SER A 49 21.82 12.66 1.26
N LYS A 50 22.20 12.82 -0.02
CA LYS A 50 23.58 13.11 -0.42
C LYS A 50 23.97 14.56 -0.15
N GLN A 51 23.00 15.45 0.04
CA GLN A 51 23.22 16.84 0.41
C GLN A 51 23.12 16.95 1.94
N VAL A 52 24.24 17.27 2.59
CA VAL A 52 24.34 17.29 4.06
C VAL A 52 23.29 18.23 4.66
N GLY A 53 22.45 17.70 5.55
CA GLY A 53 21.52 18.49 6.37
C GLY A 53 20.11 18.71 5.80
N GLN A 54 19.79 18.20 4.61
CA GLN A 54 18.45 18.34 4.02
C GLN A 54 17.63 17.04 4.15
N SER A 55 16.39 17.19 4.61
CA SER A 55 15.36 16.14 4.66
C SER A 55 13.96 16.74 4.47
N ILE A 56 13.90 17.81 3.69
CA ILE A 56 12.73 18.65 3.43
C ILE A 56 11.68 17.80 2.70
N PHE A 57 12.06 17.15 1.59
CA PHE A 57 11.15 16.32 0.81
C PHE A 57 10.61 15.15 1.66
N ARG A 58 11.50 14.39 2.32
CA ARG A 58 11.09 13.27 3.16
C ARG A 58 10.11 13.69 4.26
N ARG A 59 10.40 14.79 4.95
CA ARG A 59 9.56 15.29 6.04
C ARG A 59 8.21 15.79 5.51
N SER A 60 8.22 16.55 4.43
CA SER A 60 6.98 17.04 3.80
C SER A 60 6.10 15.88 3.32
N LEU A 61 6.68 14.88 2.66
CA LEU A 61 6.00 13.67 2.22
C LEU A 61 5.34 12.91 3.39
N LEU A 62 6.09 12.68 4.48
CA LEU A 62 5.57 11.95 5.64
C LEU A 62 4.49 12.76 6.39
N ASN A 63 4.67 14.07 6.52
CA ASN A 63 3.67 14.94 7.14
C ASN A 63 2.36 14.93 6.35
N ARG A 64 2.47 15.02 5.01
CA ARG A 64 1.31 15.00 4.13
C ARG A 64 0.61 13.64 4.13
N LEU A 65 1.35 12.53 4.08
CA LEU A 65 0.79 11.18 4.26
C LEU A 65 0.06 11.04 5.61
N GLN A 66 0.65 11.58 6.68
CA GLN A 66 0.03 11.54 8.01
C GLN A 66 -1.27 12.36 8.06
N GLN A 67 -1.38 13.45 7.31
CA GLN A 67 -2.62 14.22 7.21
C GLN A 67 -3.72 13.37 6.55
N GLU A 68 -3.45 12.80 5.38
CA GLU A 68 -4.42 11.94 4.68
C GLU A 68 -4.78 10.68 5.52
N TYR A 69 -3.84 10.14 6.29
CA TYR A 69 -4.10 9.05 7.24
C TYR A 69 -5.13 9.43 8.32
N LYS A 70 -5.03 10.64 8.87
CA LYS A 70 -5.95 11.11 9.93
C LYS A 70 -7.38 11.25 9.39
N ASP A 71 -7.50 11.72 8.15
CA ASP A 71 -8.78 12.00 7.50
C ASP A 71 -9.29 10.81 6.66
N ARG A 72 -8.72 9.61 6.83
CA ARG A 72 -8.96 8.43 5.97
C ARG A 72 -10.42 7.98 5.85
N GLU A 73 -11.20 8.07 6.93
CA GLU A 73 -12.62 7.70 6.89
C GLU A 73 -13.44 8.72 6.08
N GLU A 74 -13.09 10.00 6.17
CA GLU A 74 -13.66 11.05 5.32
C GLU A 74 -13.23 10.86 3.86
N LEU A 75 -11.96 10.53 3.63
CA LEU A 75 -11.42 10.23 2.29
C LEU A 75 -12.18 9.07 1.64
N ARG A 76 -12.38 7.96 2.38
CA ARG A 76 -13.14 6.79 1.92
C ARG A 76 -14.60 7.13 1.64
N THR A 77 -15.22 7.96 2.47
CA THR A 77 -16.61 8.42 2.28
C THR A 77 -16.74 9.31 1.05
N ARG A 78 -15.76 10.20 0.82
CA ARG A 78 -15.76 11.15 -0.30
C ARG A 78 -15.47 10.48 -1.64
N SER A 79 -14.51 9.55 -1.67
CA SER A 79 -14.11 8.85 -2.90
C SER A 79 -13.42 7.53 -2.57
N LEU A 80 -14.10 6.42 -2.88
CA LEU A 80 -13.55 5.07 -2.74
C LEU A 80 -12.25 4.91 -3.53
N GLN A 81 -12.21 5.45 -4.74
CA GLN A 81 -11.04 5.46 -5.60
C GLN A 81 -9.85 6.16 -4.94
N ALA A 82 -10.07 7.34 -4.34
CA ALA A 82 -9.00 8.08 -3.68
C ALA A 82 -8.48 7.36 -2.43
N TRP A 83 -9.38 6.68 -1.71
CA TRP A 83 -9.01 5.83 -0.58
C TRP A 83 -8.15 4.62 -1.02
N ILE A 84 -8.55 3.88 -2.04
CA ILE A 84 -7.77 2.76 -2.60
C ILE A 84 -6.40 3.24 -3.09
N CYS A 85 -6.37 4.37 -3.80
CA CYS A 85 -5.15 5.04 -4.23
C CYS A 85 -4.25 5.40 -3.05
N TYR A 86 -4.82 5.92 -1.96
CA TYR A 86 -4.09 6.24 -0.74
C TYR A 86 -3.48 5.01 -0.09
N VAL A 87 -4.26 3.93 0.10
CA VAL A 87 -3.75 2.67 0.69
C VAL A 87 -2.62 2.10 -0.17
N THR A 88 -2.83 2.07 -1.49
CA THR A 88 -1.78 1.67 -2.44
C THR A 88 -0.54 2.53 -2.29
N PHE A 89 -0.69 3.84 -2.17
CA PHE A 89 0.44 4.76 -2.06
C PHE A 89 1.21 4.57 -0.74
N ILE A 90 0.54 4.49 0.41
CA ILE A 90 1.23 4.29 1.69
C ILE A 90 1.95 2.93 1.76
N CYS A 91 1.36 1.87 1.20
CA CYS A 91 2.01 0.56 1.08
C CYS A 91 3.23 0.61 0.15
N ASN A 92 3.15 1.36 -0.96
CA ASN A 92 4.30 1.60 -1.83
C ASN A 92 5.42 2.37 -1.12
N ILE A 93 5.08 3.41 -0.35
CA ILE A 93 6.07 4.15 0.42
C ILE A 93 6.70 3.27 1.49
N PHE A 94 5.93 2.43 2.16
CA PHE A 94 6.46 1.43 3.07
C PHE A 94 7.45 0.48 2.37
N ASP A 95 7.13 0.01 1.17
CA ASP A 95 7.97 -0.92 0.39
C ASP A 95 9.28 -0.28 -0.12
N TYR A 96 9.25 0.94 -0.61
CA TYR A 96 10.45 1.56 -1.19
C TYR A 96 11.29 2.31 -0.16
N LEU A 97 10.67 2.88 0.87
CA LEU A 97 11.37 3.75 1.81
C LEU A 97 12.05 2.96 2.93
N ARG A 98 13.38 2.89 2.83
CA ARG A 98 14.24 2.19 3.78
C ARG A 98 15.15 3.17 4.52
N VAL A 99 15.37 2.91 5.81
CA VAL A 99 16.37 3.57 6.64
C VAL A 99 17.35 2.49 7.10
N ASN A 100 18.63 2.60 6.73
CA ASN A 100 19.64 1.56 7.00
C ASN A 100 19.22 0.16 6.53
N ASN A 101 18.67 0.06 5.31
CA ASN A 101 18.11 -1.16 4.71
C ASN A 101 16.89 -1.77 5.44
N MET A 102 16.35 -1.11 6.46
CA MET A 102 15.13 -1.55 7.17
C MET A 102 13.91 -0.72 6.74
N PRO A 103 12.70 -1.32 6.70
CA PRO A 103 11.46 -0.56 6.54
C PRO A 103 11.31 0.52 7.61
N MET A 104 10.71 1.65 7.27
CA MET A 104 10.51 2.73 8.23
C MET A 104 9.44 2.34 9.27
N MET A 105 9.86 2.19 10.53
CA MET A 105 8.96 1.81 11.65
C MET A 105 7.73 2.71 11.78
N ALA A 106 7.87 4.01 11.47
CA ALA A 106 6.78 4.98 11.55
C ALA A 106 5.59 4.67 10.61
N LEU A 107 5.82 3.85 9.57
CA LEU A 107 4.78 3.48 8.60
C LEU A 107 4.11 2.14 8.93
N VAL A 108 4.69 1.31 9.79
CA VAL A 108 4.16 -0.04 10.10
C VAL A 108 2.72 0.04 10.62
N ASN A 109 2.48 0.88 11.64
CA ASN A 109 1.13 1.03 12.20
C ASN A 109 0.12 1.64 11.21
N PRO A 110 0.41 2.77 10.54
CA PRO A 110 -0.47 3.30 9.52
C PRO A 110 -0.84 2.32 8.41
N VAL A 111 0.12 1.50 7.95
CA VAL A 111 -0.14 0.47 6.94
C VAL A 111 -1.07 -0.61 7.49
N TYR A 112 -0.77 -1.16 8.67
CA TYR A 112 -1.67 -2.13 9.29
C TYR A 112 -3.07 -1.56 9.47
N ASP A 113 -3.22 -0.34 9.98
CA ASP A 113 -4.53 0.27 10.20
C ASP A 113 -5.34 0.40 8.90
N CYS A 114 -4.69 0.67 7.77
CA CYS A 114 -5.33 0.65 6.46
C CYS A 114 -5.79 -0.77 6.07
N LEU A 115 -4.94 -1.79 6.27
CA LEU A 115 -5.31 -3.19 5.97
C LEU A 115 -6.44 -3.69 6.87
N PHE A 116 -6.41 -3.36 8.17
CA PHE A 116 -7.50 -3.64 9.11
C PHE A 116 -8.80 -2.94 8.69
N ARG A 117 -8.71 -1.73 8.14
CA ARG A 117 -9.89 -1.02 7.63
C ARG A 117 -10.48 -1.71 6.40
N LEU A 118 -9.64 -2.16 5.46
CA LEU A 118 -10.06 -2.92 4.29
C LEU A 118 -10.62 -4.31 4.65
N ALA A 119 -10.22 -4.88 5.79
CA ALA A 119 -10.72 -6.14 6.31
C ALA A 119 -12.03 -6.02 7.12
N GLN A 120 -12.61 -4.81 7.26
CA GLN A 120 -13.89 -4.64 7.95
C GLN A 120 -15.04 -5.18 7.09
N PRO A 121 -16.16 -5.62 7.71
CA PRO A 121 -17.27 -6.22 6.97
C PRO A 121 -17.82 -5.35 5.83
N ASP A 122 -17.96 -4.04 6.06
CA ASP A 122 -18.46 -3.10 5.06
C ASP A 122 -17.49 -2.88 3.88
N SER A 123 -16.19 -3.11 4.09
CA SER A 123 -15.17 -3.06 3.04
C SER A 123 -15.10 -4.37 2.27
N LEU A 124 -15.27 -5.52 2.95
CA LEU A 124 -15.27 -6.83 2.29
C LEU A 124 -16.45 -7.02 1.31
N GLN A 125 -17.51 -6.21 1.42
CA GLN A 125 -18.59 -6.16 0.42
C GLN A 125 -18.24 -5.38 -0.85
N LYS A 126 -17.12 -4.64 -0.86
CA LYS A 126 -16.67 -3.86 -2.02
C LYS A 126 -15.49 -4.55 -2.66
N GLU A 127 -15.73 -5.12 -3.83
CA GLU A 127 -14.74 -5.91 -4.56
C GLU A 127 -13.43 -5.15 -4.79
N GLU A 128 -13.49 -3.85 -5.07
CA GLU A 128 -12.31 -3.01 -5.30
C GLU A 128 -11.46 -2.83 -4.02
N GLU A 129 -12.07 -2.83 -2.83
CA GLU A 129 -11.34 -2.78 -1.56
C GLU A 129 -10.68 -4.13 -1.24
N VAL A 130 -11.36 -5.24 -1.56
CA VAL A 130 -10.81 -6.59 -1.42
C VAL A 130 -9.62 -6.81 -2.36
N ASP A 131 -9.75 -6.41 -3.63
CA ASP A 131 -8.65 -6.44 -4.60
C ASP A 131 -7.46 -5.63 -4.10
N CYS A 132 -7.69 -4.41 -3.62
CA CYS A 132 -6.64 -3.57 -3.04
C CYS A 132 -5.94 -4.26 -1.85
N LEU A 133 -6.71 -4.84 -0.92
CA LEU A 133 -6.20 -5.53 0.26
C LEU A 133 -5.30 -6.71 -0.12
N VAL A 134 -5.79 -7.60 -0.99
CA VAL A 134 -5.07 -8.79 -1.44
C VAL A 134 -3.81 -8.40 -2.20
N LEU A 135 -3.91 -7.41 -3.10
CA LEU A 135 -2.74 -6.86 -3.81
C LEU A 135 -1.67 -6.34 -2.84
N GLN A 136 -2.04 -5.61 -1.79
CA GLN A 136 -1.05 -5.12 -0.83
C GLN A 136 -0.43 -6.26 -0.01
N LEU A 137 -1.24 -7.25 0.41
CA LEU A 137 -0.74 -8.40 1.16
C LEU A 137 0.23 -9.25 0.34
N HIS A 138 -0.04 -9.46 -0.95
CA HIS A 138 0.91 -10.11 -1.87
C HIS A 138 2.26 -9.38 -1.93
N ARG A 139 2.24 -8.05 -1.92
CA ARG A 139 3.44 -7.23 -2.12
C ARG A 139 4.28 -7.08 -0.85
N ILE A 140 3.64 -6.79 0.27
CA ILE A 140 4.32 -6.38 1.51
C ILE A 140 3.95 -7.21 2.73
N GLY A 141 3.11 -8.24 2.58
CA GLY A 141 2.60 -9.06 3.70
C GLY A 141 3.70 -9.77 4.48
N GLU A 142 4.59 -10.51 3.81
CA GLU A 142 5.72 -11.20 4.45
C GLU A 142 6.62 -10.19 5.20
N GLN A 143 6.85 -9.01 4.59
CA GLN A 143 7.63 -7.96 5.22
C GLN A 143 6.95 -7.40 6.46
N LEU A 144 5.65 -7.10 6.40
CA LEU A 144 4.87 -6.61 7.54
C LEU A 144 4.81 -7.62 8.67
N GLU A 145 4.65 -8.90 8.36
CA GLU A 145 4.60 -9.98 9.34
C GLU A 145 5.92 -10.07 10.12
N LYS A 146 7.07 -9.96 9.45
CA LYS A 146 8.38 -9.89 10.11
C LYS A 146 8.52 -8.70 11.06
N MET A 147 7.80 -7.60 10.81
CA MET A 147 7.80 -6.43 11.69
C MET A 147 6.87 -6.61 12.89
N ASN A 148 5.74 -7.30 12.71
CA ASN A 148 4.76 -7.56 13.78
C ASN A 148 3.84 -8.75 13.42
N SER A 149 4.22 -9.96 13.82
CA SER A 149 3.47 -11.18 13.51
C SER A 149 2.10 -11.21 14.19
N GLN A 150 2.01 -10.70 15.42
CA GLN A 150 0.75 -10.67 16.17
C GLN A 150 -0.34 -9.87 15.43
N ARG A 151 -0.01 -8.68 14.90
CA ARG A 151 -0.98 -7.90 14.11
C ARG A 151 -1.37 -8.61 12.81
N MET A 152 -0.46 -9.36 12.21
CA MET A 152 -0.76 -10.17 11.02
C MET A 152 -1.71 -11.33 11.36
N ASP A 153 -1.54 -11.98 12.51
CA ASP A 153 -2.46 -13.01 13.01
C ASP A 153 -3.87 -12.45 13.24
N GLU A 154 -3.96 -11.31 13.90
CA GLU A 154 -5.22 -10.59 14.13
C GLU A 154 -5.90 -10.22 12.80
N LEU A 155 -5.15 -9.68 11.84
CA LEU A 155 -5.68 -9.34 10.51
C LEU A 155 -6.25 -10.57 9.80
N PHE A 156 -5.49 -11.67 9.76
CA PHE A 156 -5.96 -12.90 9.11
C PHE A 156 -7.05 -13.63 9.89
N SER A 157 -7.22 -13.37 11.19
CA SER A 157 -8.43 -13.78 11.91
C SER A 157 -9.65 -13.10 11.30
N LEU A 158 -9.59 -11.78 11.10
CA LEU A 158 -10.69 -11.03 10.49
C LEU A 158 -11.00 -11.48 9.07
N LEU A 159 -9.98 -11.82 8.26
CA LEU A 159 -10.22 -12.33 6.91
C LEU A 159 -10.92 -13.69 6.91
N ARG A 160 -10.55 -14.58 7.84
CA ARG A 160 -11.23 -15.87 8.01
C ARG A 160 -12.66 -15.69 8.50
N ASP A 161 -12.87 -14.81 9.48
CA ASP A 161 -14.21 -14.50 10.01
C ASP A 161 -15.09 -13.90 8.90
N GLY A 162 -14.55 -12.95 8.13
CA GLY A 162 -15.23 -12.37 6.97
C GLY A 162 -15.57 -13.44 5.92
N PHE A 163 -14.62 -14.30 5.56
CA PHE A 163 -14.86 -15.37 4.60
C PHE A 163 -15.93 -16.38 5.06
N LEU A 164 -15.94 -16.74 6.35
CA LEU A 164 -16.82 -17.78 6.89
C LEU A 164 -18.22 -17.27 7.28
N LEU A 165 -18.30 -16.05 7.81
CA LEU A 165 -19.50 -15.54 8.49
C LEU A 165 -20.22 -14.45 7.71
N GLN A 166 -19.55 -13.77 6.78
CA GLN A 166 -20.13 -12.63 6.08
C GLN A 166 -21.03 -13.05 4.92
N GLU A 167 -22.26 -12.58 4.94
CA GLU A 167 -23.18 -12.71 3.81
C GLU A 167 -22.93 -11.62 2.76
N GLY A 168 -23.16 -11.94 1.48
CA GLY A 168 -23.13 -10.97 0.38
C GLY A 168 -21.75 -10.65 -0.19
N LEU A 169 -20.72 -11.47 0.07
CA LEU A 169 -19.46 -11.39 -0.66
C LEU A 169 -19.67 -11.73 -2.14
N SER A 170 -19.02 -10.98 -3.05
CA SER A 170 -18.99 -11.35 -4.47
C SER A 170 -18.19 -12.64 -4.67
N SER A 171 -18.46 -13.36 -5.76
CA SER A 171 -17.68 -14.57 -6.09
C SER A 171 -16.19 -14.27 -6.27
N LEU A 172 -15.84 -13.10 -6.80
CA LEU A 172 -14.45 -12.68 -6.92
C LEU A 172 -13.86 -12.37 -5.54
N SER A 173 -14.56 -11.64 -4.68
CA SER A 173 -14.08 -11.38 -3.31
C SER A 173 -13.86 -12.68 -2.53
N GLN A 174 -14.74 -13.67 -2.65
CA GLN A 174 -14.56 -14.99 -2.04
C GLN A 174 -13.30 -15.67 -2.57
N LEU A 175 -13.10 -15.66 -3.90
CA LEU A 175 -11.91 -16.27 -4.53
C LEU A 175 -10.62 -15.59 -4.06
N LEU A 176 -10.57 -14.26 -4.06
CA LEU A 176 -9.41 -13.47 -3.63
C LEU A 176 -9.09 -13.66 -2.15
N LEU A 177 -10.11 -13.71 -1.28
CA LEU A 177 -9.91 -13.97 0.15
C LEU A 177 -9.40 -15.37 0.41
N LEU A 178 -9.93 -16.38 -0.28
CA LEU A 178 -9.45 -17.75 -0.15
C LEU A 178 -7.99 -17.87 -0.61
N GLU A 179 -7.68 -17.29 -1.77
CA GLU A 179 -6.32 -17.27 -2.33
C GLU A 179 -5.33 -16.67 -1.34
N ILE A 180 -5.59 -15.48 -0.79
CA ILE A 180 -4.63 -14.83 0.11
C ILE A 180 -4.47 -15.58 1.44
N ILE A 181 -5.54 -16.23 1.93
CA ILE A 181 -5.50 -17.08 3.13
C ILE A 181 -4.58 -18.28 2.89
N GLU A 182 -4.71 -18.95 1.74
CA GLU A 182 -3.82 -20.04 1.32
C GLU A 182 -2.39 -19.56 1.11
N PHE A 183 -2.22 -18.40 0.46
CA PHE A 183 -0.91 -17.81 0.18
C PHE A 183 -0.11 -17.56 1.46
N ARG A 184 -0.75 -16.98 2.49
CA ARG A 184 -0.09 -16.83 3.81
C ARG A 184 0.15 -18.18 4.48
N ALA A 185 -0.80 -19.13 4.41
CA ALA A 185 -0.63 -20.46 4.99
C ALA A 185 0.54 -21.24 4.35
N ALA A 186 0.91 -20.90 3.12
CA ALA A 186 2.06 -21.42 2.39
C ALA A 186 3.33 -20.55 2.56
N ASP A 187 3.47 -19.84 3.68
CA ASP A 187 4.62 -18.95 3.99
C ASP A 187 4.83 -17.85 2.93
N TRP A 188 3.74 -17.21 2.49
CA TRP A 188 3.72 -16.14 1.47
C TRP A 188 4.28 -16.61 0.13
N LYS A 189 3.93 -17.83 -0.29
CA LYS A 189 4.33 -18.42 -1.56
C LYS A 189 3.15 -19.00 -2.30
N MET A 190 3.18 -18.83 -3.62
CA MET A 190 2.21 -19.43 -4.51
C MET A 190 2.58 -20.89 -4.74
N THR A 191 1.68 -21.82 -4.40
CA THR A 191 1.87 -23.25 -4.66
C THR A 191 1.45 -23.60 -6.08
N ASP A 192 1.99 -24.69 -6.65
CA ASP A 192 1.60 -25.13 -8.01
C ASP A 192 0.11 -25.46 -8.12
N ALA A 193 -0.49 -25.98 -7.04
CA ALA A 193 -1.92 -26.29 -6.99
C ALA A 193 -2.77 -25.02 -6.98
N ALA A 194 -2.42 -24.05 -6.13
CA ALA A 194 -3.07 -22.75 -6.07
C ALA A 194 -2.90 -21.98 -7.40
N GLN A 195 -1.70 -21.97 -7.98
CA GLN A 195 -1.44 -21.34 -9.27
C GLN A 195 -2.38 -21.87 -10.37
N LYS A 196 -2.60 -23.19 -10.40
CA LYS A 196 -3.55 -23.80 -11.35
C LYS A 196 -4.98 -23.39 -11.03
N TYR A 197 -5.40 -23.52 -9.78
CA TYR A 197 -6.78 -23.24 -9.39
C TYR A 197 -7.20 -21.78 -9.61
N TYR A 198 -6.33 -20.82 -9.27
CA TYR A 198 -6.65 -19.39 -9.32
C TYR A 198 -6.28 -18.72 -10.65
N TYR A 199 -5.27 -19.22 -11.38
CA TYR A 199 -4.70 -18.51 -12.53
C TYR A 199 -4.52 -19.34 -13.80
N SER A 200 -4.76 -20.66 -13.77
CA SER A 200 -4.86 -21.38 -15.06
C SER A 200 -6.24 -21.16 -15.62
N GLU A 201 -6.31 -20.63 -16.84
CA GLU A 201 -7.56 -20.44 -17.57
C GLU A 201 -8.35 -21.74 -17.52
N VAL A 202 -9.62 -21.66 -17.08
CA VAL A 202 -10.63 -22.60 -17.54
C VAL A 202 -10.75 -22.33 -19.04
N MET A 203 -9.88 -22.96 -19.83
CA MET A 203 -10.18 -23.15 -21.25
C MET A 203 -11.38 -24.09 -21.28
N ASP A 204 -12.56 -23.49 -21.34
CA ASP A 204 -13.77 -24.17 -21.85
C ASP A 204 -13.52 -24.69 -23.28
#